data_AF-A0A378Y112-F1
#
_entry.id   AF-A0A378Y112-F1
#
_cell.length_a   1.000
_cell.length_b   1.000
_cell.length_c   1.000
_cell.angle_alpha   90.00
_cell.angle_beta   90.00
_cell.angle_gamma   90.00
#
_symmetry.space_group_name_H-M   'P 1'
#
loop_
_entity.id
_entity.type
_entity.pdbx_description
1 polymer ?
#
loop_
_entity_poly.entity_id
_entity_poly.type
_entity_poly.pdbx_seq_one_letter_code
_entity_poly.pdbx_strand_id
1 'polypeptide(L)' 'MQQEDIDLIYKNIGDYKGWTCPFIGLGSLVMRKGNEEIKANRGLEVSNWVVECWYELKNDIDKIEKRATA' A
#
# COMPACT_ATOMS: atom_id res chain seq x y z
N MET A 1 6.72 -8.06 -14.95
CA MET A 1 5.46 -7.52 -14.40
C MET A 1 4.75 -6.84 -15.54
N GLN A 2 3.50 -7.22 -15.84
CA GLN A 2 2.79 -6.63 -16.96
C GLN A 2 2.27 -5.24 -16.56
N GLN A 3 2.17 -4.31 -17.51
CA GLN A 3 1.75 -2.92 -17.25
C GLN A 3 0.36 -2.87 -16.57
N GLU A 4 -0.51 -3.83 -16.87
CA GLU A 4 -1.85 -3.96 -16.30
C GLU A 4 -1.86 -4.22 -14.77
N ASP A 5 -0.89 -4.99 -14.26
CA ASP A 5 -0.75 -5.24 -12.82
C ASP A 5 -0.38 -3.94 -12.10
N ILE A 6 0.50 -3.14 -12.70
CA ILE A 6 0.94 -1.86 -12.17
C ILE A 6 -0.24 -0.89 -12.13
N ASP A 7 -1.05 -0.83 -13.18
CA ASP A 7 -2.23 0.03 -13.27
C ASP A 7 -3.29 -0.32 -12.21
N LEU A 8 -3.56 -1.61 -12.01
CA LEU A 8 -4.46 -2.09 -10.95
C LEU A 8 -3.91 -1.79 -9.56
N ILE A 9 -2.61 -1.90 -9.37
CA ILE A 9 -1.92 -1.57 -8.13
C ILE A 9 -2.02 -0.06 -7.85
N TYR A 10 -1.72 0.82 -8.81
CA TYR A 10 -1.86 2.26 -8.62
C TYR A 10 -3.32 2.69 -8.37
N LYS A 11 -4.29 2.07 -9.06
CA LYS A 11 -5.72 2.33 -8.83
C LYS A 11 -6.17 1.91 -7.42
N ASN A 12 -5.67 0.79 -6.89
CA ASN A 12 -5.99 0.31 -5.54
C ASN A 12 -5.15 0.97 -4.44
N ILE A 13 -3.92 1.39 -4.72
CA ILE A 13 -3.10 2.17 -3.78
C ILE A 13 -3.70 3.58 -3.62
N GLY A 14 -4.29 4.15 -4.68
CA GLY A 14 -4.93 5.47 -4.62
C GLY A 14 -6.08 5.55 -3.62
N ASP A 15 -6.87 4.48 -3.48
CA ASP A 15 -7.92 4.33 -2.48
C ASP A 15 -8.19 2.85 -2.17
N TYR A 16 -8.01 2.45 -0.89
CA TYR A 16 -8.37 1.11 -0.41
C TYR A 16 -9.01 1.19 0.98
N LYS A 17 -10.31 0.87 1.07
CA LYS A 17 -11.09 0.96 2.32
C LYS A 17 -10.99 2.33 3.01
N GLY A 18 -10.88 3.39 2.21
CA GLY A 18 -10.68 4.77 2.68
C GLY A 18 -9.26 5.09 3.13
N TRP A 19 -8.30 4.19 2.93
CA TRP A 19 -6.87 4.50 3.02
C TRP A 19 -6.39 5.04 1.68
N THR A 20 -5.69 6.16 1.72
CA THR A 20 -5.14 6.84 0.55
C THR A 20 -3.63 6.77 0.57
N CYS A 21 -2.99 6.83 -0.60
CA CYS A 21 -1.54 6.79 -0.67
C CYS A 21 -0.93 8.19 -0.87
N PRO A 22 -0.42 8.82 0.21
CA PRO A 22 0.25 10.11 0.08
C PRO A 22 1.66 10.01 -0.53
N PHE A 23 2.30 8.84 -0.53
CA PHE A 23 3.68 8.70 -0.99
C PHE A 23 4.01 7.33 -1.56
N ILE A 24 4.60 7.34 -2.77
CA ILE A 24 5.18 6.19 -3.46
C ILE A 24 6.54 6.64 -4.01
N GLY A 25 7.61 5.99 -3.58
CA GLY A 25 8.95 6.26 -4.10
C GLY A 25 10.05 5.76 -3.20
N LEU A 26 11.29 5.79 -3.69
CA LEU A 26 12.48 5.41 -2.91
C LEU A 26 12.38 4.00 -2.28
N GLY A 27 11.73 3.05 -2.96
CA GLY A 27 11.53 1.69 -2.45
C GLY A 27 10.49 1.60 -1.33
N SER A 28 9.70 2.65 -1.10
CA SER A 28 8.74 2.78 0.00
C SER A 28 7.35 3.18 -0.48
N LEU A 29 6.35 2.71 0.27
CA LEU A 29 4.95 3.06 0.07
C LEU A 29 4.34 3.45 1.42
N VAL A 30 3.51 4.49 1.43
CA VAL A 30 2.82 4.98 2.63
C VAL A 30 1.32 5.01 2.36
N MET A 31 0.52 4.48 3.27
CA MET A 31 -0.95 4.58 3.25
C MET A 31 -1.42 5.35 4.48
N ARG A 32 -2.43 6.21 4.32
CA ARG A 32 -2.97 7.05 5.37
C ARG A 32 -4.51 7.05 5.36
N LYS A 33 -5.09 6.98 6.56
CA LYS A 33 -6.53 7.16 6.80
C LYS A 33 -6.72 8.05 8.04
N GLY A 34 -7.16 9.30 7.82
CA GLY A 34 -7.24 10.29 8.89
C GLY A 34 -5.87 10.56 9.52
N ASN A 35 -5.74 10.27 10.82
CA ASN A 35 -4.49 10.41 11.58
C ASN A 35 -3.64 9.13 11.63
N GLU A 36 -4.13 8.02 11.08
CA GLU A 36 -3.40 6.75 11.03
C GLU A 36 -2.57 6.66 9.75
N GLU A 37 -1.32 6.24 9.89
CA GLU A 37 -0.38 6.06 8.79
C GLU A 37 0.38 4.75 8.96
N ILE A 38 0.50 4.00 7.86
CA ILE A 38 1.30 2.79 7.78
C ILE A 38 2.24 2.88 6.58
N LYS A 39 3.43 2.28 6.71
CA LYS A 39 4.49 2.36 5.71
C LYS A 39 5.15 1.00 5.53
N ALA A 40 5.43 0.67 4.27
CA ALA A 40 6.26 -0.48 3.89
C ALA A 40 7.48 -0.01 3.10
N ASN A 41 8.60 -0.70 3.26
CA ASN A 41 9.85 -0.44 2.56
C ASN A 41 10.51 -1.77 2.16
N ARG A 42 10.99 -1.84 0.91
CA ARG A 42 11.81 -2.94 0.38
C ARG A 42 13.12 -2.49 -0.25
N GLY A 43 13.34 -1.18 -0.40
CA GLY A 43 14.49 -0.62 -1.10
C GLY A 43 14.33 -0.58 -2.62
N LEU A 44 15.07 0.31 -3.28
CA LEU A 44 15.03 0.50 -4.74
C LEU A 44 15.67 -0.65 -5.51
N GLU A 45 16.51 -1.45 -4.84
CA GLU A 45 17.16 -2.62 -5.42
C GLU A 45 16.17 -3.78 -5.69
N VAL A 46 15.01 -3.79 -5.02
CA VAL A 46 13.98 -4.81 -5.21
C VAL A 46 13.11 -4.45 -6.40
N SER A 47 13.22 -5.21 -7.51
CA SER A 47 12.53 -4.90 -8.76
C SER A 47 11.00 -4.81 -8.65
N ASN A 48 10.39 -5.52 -7.70
CA ASN A 48 8.95 -5.53 -7.46
C ASN A 48 8.56 -4.86 -6.13
N TRP A 49 9.37 -3.93 -5.63
CA TRP A 49 9.17 -3.31 -4.31
C TRP A 49 7.77 -2.74 -4.12
N VAL A 50 7.17 -2.15 -5.17
CA VAL A 50 5.81 -1.57 -5.11
C VAL A 50 4.79 -2.64 -4.77
N VAL A 51 4.85 -3.78 -5.44
CA VAL A 51 3.93 -4.92 -5.27
C VAL A 51 4.06 -5.49 -3.87
N GLU A 52 5.30 -5.71 -3.43
CA GLU A 52 5.57 -6.28 -2.11
C GLU A 52 5.15 -5.34 -0.98
N CYS A 53 5.47 -4.05 -1.09
CA CYS A 53 5.02 -3.03 -0.15
C CYS A 53 3.48 -2.95 -0.12
N TRP A 54 2.83 -3.01 -1.28
CA TRP A 54 1.38 -3.00 -1.36
C TRP A 54 0.75 -4.21 -0.65
N TYR A 55 1.26 -5.43 -0.87
CA TYR A 55 0.72 -6.62 -0.20
C TYR A 55 0.88 -6.58 1.32
N GLU A 56 2.01 -6.08 1.82
CA GLU A 56 2.21 -5.85 3.25
C GLU A 56 1.15 -4.89 3.80
N LEU A 57 1.03 -3.71 3.17
CA LEU A 57 0.13 -2.66 3.64
C LEU A 57 -1.33 -3.06 3.53
N LYS A 58 -1.71 -3.76 2.46
CA LYS A 58 -3.06 -4.31 2.30
C LYS A 58 -3.41 -5.25 3.45
N ASN A 59 -2.51 -6.17 3.80
CA ASN A 59 -2.73 -7.10 4.91
C ASN A 59 -2.86 -6.38 6.25
N ASP A 60 -2.08 -5.31 6.47
CA ASP A 60 -2.16 -4.54 7.70
C ASP A 60 -3.43 -3.70 7.77
N ILE A 61 -3.85 -3.08 6.67
CA ILE A 61 -5.16 -2.42 6.55
C ILE A 61 -6.27 -3.42 6.85
N ASP A 62 -6.24 -4.62 6.27
CA ASP A 62 -7.26 -5.63 6.51
C ASP A 62 -7.36 -6.05 7.98
N LYS A 63 -6.23 -6.12 8.70
CA LYS A 63 -6.19 -6.38 10.15
C LYS A 63 -6.76 -5.20 10.95
N ILE A 64 -6.41 -3.96 10.58
CA ILE A 64 -6.89 -2.74 11.26
C ILE A 64 -8.41 -2.63 11.09
N GLU A 65 -8.90 -2.72 9.87
CA GLU A 65 -10.33 -2.63 9.56
C GLU A 65 -11.11 -3.75 10.25
N LYS A 66 -10.60 -4.98 10.29
CA LYS A 66 -11.25 -6.08 11.01
C LYS A 66 -11.35 -5.84 12.53
N ARG A 67 -10.40 -5.13 13.13
CA ARG A 67 -10.44 -4.76 14.55
C ARG A 67 -11.42 -3.61 14.82
N ALA A 68 -11.55 -2.67 13.89
CA ALA A 68 -12.46 -1.54 14.03
C ALA A 68 -13.95 -1.94 13.99
N THR A 69 -14.27 -3.07 13.35
CA THR A 69 -15.65 -3.58 13.24
C THR A 69 -16.02 -4.63 14.30
N ALA A 70 -15.12 -4.96 15.23
CA ALA A 70 -15.33 -5.95 16.29
C ALA A 70 -15.65 -5.26 17.62
#